data_AF-A0A7J8ZYS1-F1
#
_entry.id   AF-A0A7J8ZYS1-F1
#
_cell.length_a   1.000
_cell.length_b   1.000
_cell.length_c   1.000
_cell.angle_alpha   90.00
_cell.angle_beta   90.00
_cell.angle_gamma   90.00
#
_symmetry.space_group_name_H-M   'P 1'
#
loop_
_entity.id
_entity.type
_entity.pdbx_description
1 polymer ?
#
loop_
_entity_poly.entity_id
_entity_poly.type
_entity_poly.pdbx_seq_one_letter_code
_entity_poly.pdbx_strand_id
1 'polypeptide(L)'
;MDVSAEAYAGFVNVAFNVSTLTPPFNIYANTPSFVAAAKGFSAFIQQYYAGIIPSIVGNDLQQLVTRIGLSQAAGLGVLRTLLNDVINSTVQPYTFTAAELSNRTSEVVNRLGGCGVKAEGLIVPLQLGAENRTTSNVVPGDVNSLAFVRSEREILRMVFGTGNATMPGGLYRDGFIGLLYRRIRDLQLS
;
A
#
# COMPACT_ATOMS: atom_id res chain seq x y z
N MET A 1 -12.18 -5.48 9.19
CA MET A 1 -11.01 -4.61 8.95
C MET A 1 -10.88 -3.69 10.15
N ASP A 2 -9.71 -3.69 10.79
CA ASP A 2 -9.38 -2.84 11.92
C ASP A 2 -8.61 -1.62 11.42
N VAL A 3 -9.29 -0.47 11.36
CA VAL A 3 -8.71 0.83 10.99
C VAL A 3 -8.51 1.74 12.20
N SER A 4 -8.48 1.15 13.40
CA SER A 4 -8.21 1.92 14.62
C SER A 4 -6.84 2.60 14.57
N ALA A 5 -6.71 3.70 15.31
CA ALA A 5 -5.43 4.39 15.45
C ALA A 5 -4.37 3.45 16.03
N GLU A 6 -4.77 2.58 16.98
CA GLU A 6 -3.93 1.61 17.65
C GLU A 6 -3.38 0.55 16.69
N ALA A 7 -4.22 0.02 15.79
CA ALA A 7 -3.78 -0.96 14.80
C ALA A 7 -2.75 -0.36 13.84
N TYR A 8 -3.00 0.87 13.37
CA TYR A 8 -2.06 1.54 12.48
C TYR A 8 -0.78 2.01 13.20
N ALA A 9 -0.87 2.38 14.48
CA ALA A 9 0.29 2.70 15.31
C ALA A 9 1.29 1.54 15.34
N GLY A 10 0.79 0.32 15.50
CA GLY A 10 1.62 -0.89 15.44
C GLY A 10 2.38 -1.02 14.13
N PHE A 11 1.72 -0.74 12.99
CA PHE A 11 2.36 -0.75 11.67
C PHE A 11 3.45 0.32 11.54
N VAL A 12 3.20 1.54 12.04
CA VAL A 12 4.19 2.63 12.00
C VAL A 12 5.36 2.35 12.94
N ASN A 13 5.12 1.78 14.12
CA ASN A 13 6.20 1.35 15.02
C ASN A 13 7.16 0.37 14.33
N VAL A 14 6.61 -0.60 13.58
CA VAL A 14 7.40 -1.54 12.76
C VAL A 14 8.16 -0.81 11.64
N ALA A 15 7.56 0.20 11.02
CA ALA A 15 8.20 1.00 9.96
C ALA A 15 9.41 1.81 10.46
N PHE A 16 9.32 2.33 11.69
CA PHE A 16 10.41 3.08 12.32
C PHE A 16 11.35 2.20 13.17
N ASN A 17 11.13 0.89 13.23
CA ASN A 17 11.89 -0.06 14.05
C ASN A 17 11.96 0.37 15.53
N VAL A 18 10.82 0.77 16.08
CA VAL A 18 10.67 1.17 17.50
C VAL A 18 9.59 0.32 18.18
N SER A 19 9.68 0.17 19.49
CA SER A 19 8.64 -0.53 20.26
C SER A 19 7.34 0.28 20.30
N THR A 20 7.42 1.58 20.59
CA THR A 20 6.26 2.48 20.65
C THR A 20 6.72 3.92 20.41
N LEU A 21 6.13 4.59 19.43
CA LEU A 21 6.24 6.04 19.30
C LEU A 21 5.57 6.74 20.49
N THR A 22 6.15 7.85 20.95
CA THR A 22 5.59 8.66 22.05
C THR A 22 5.32 10.08 21.53
N PRO A 23 4.04 10.50 21.39
CA PRO A 23 2.82 9.71 21.61
C PRO A 23 2.64 8.60 20.54
N PRO A 24 1.72 7.62 20.74
CA PRO A 24 1.42 6.62 19.72
C PRO A 24 0.92 7.26 18.42
N PHE A 25 1.34 6.71 17.27
CA PHE A 25 0.93 7.22 15.96
C PHE A 25 -0.58 7.15 15.77
N ASN A 26 -1.21 8.28 15.45
CA ASN A 26 -2.64 8.36 15.25
C ASN A 26 -2.96 8.88 13.85
N ILE A 27 -3.53 8.01 13.01
CA ILE A 27 -3.91 8.33 11.62
C ILE A 27 -4.96 9.44 11.53
N TYR A 28 -5.71 9.70 12.59
CA TYR A 28 -6.77 10.71 12.64
C TYR A 28 -6.32 12.03 13.29
N ALA A 29 -5.07 12.13 13.76
CA ALA A 29 -4.60 13.31 14.49
C ALA A 29 -4.43 14.55 13.59
N ASN A 30 -4.08 14.37 12.32
CA ASN A 30 -3.91 15.46 11.36
C ASN A 30 -3.98 14.96 9.91
N THR A 31 -4.14 15.92 9.00
CA THR A 31 -4.26 15.65 7.56
C THR A 31 -3.08 14.86 6.98
N PRO A 32 -1.79 15.17 7.23
CA PRO A 32 -0.69 14.37 6.71
C PRO A 32 -0.74 12.90 7.15
N SER A 33 -1.05 12.64 8.42
CA SER A 33 -1.18 11.27 8.96
C SER A 33 -2.33 10.52 8.29
N PHE A 34 -3.48 11.17 8.14
CA PHE A 34 -4.65 10.58 7.49
C PHE A 34 -4.40 10.29 6.02
N VAL A 35 -3.87 11.26 5.28
CA VAL A 35 -3.59 11.13 3.84
C VAL A 35 -2.52 10.05 3.60
N ALA A 36 -1.49 9.95 4.44
CA ALA A 36 -0.49 8.89 4.33
C ALA A 36 -1.10 7.50 4.49
N ALA A 37 -1.99 7.31 5.48
CA ALA A 37 -2.70 6.05 5.68
C ALA A 37 -3.67 5.75 4.52
N ALA A 38 -4.48 6.73 4.12
CA ALA A 38 -5.42 6.59 2.99
C ALA A 38 -4.68 6.25 1.68
N LYS A 39 -3.54 6.88 1.39
CA LYS A 39 -2.66 6.55 0.26
C LYS A 39 -2.22 5.10 0.30
N GLY A 40 -1.84 4.58 1.47
CA GLY A 40 -1.47 3.19 1.66
C GLY A 40 -2.61 2.23 1.30
N PHE A 41 -3.80 2.47 1.86
CA PHE A 41 -5.00 1.66 1.57
C PHE A 41 -5.40 1.70 0.09
N SER A 42 -5.44 2.89 -0.52
CA SER A 42 -5.78 3.04 -1.93
C SER A 42 -4.76 2.36 -2.84
N ALA A 43 -3.48 2.31 -2.45
CA ALA A 43 -2.47 1.58 -3.21
C ALA A 43 -2.71 0.06 -3.20
N PHE A 44 -3.24 -0.54 -2.14
CA PHE A 44 -3.62 -1.96 -2.16
C PHE A 44 -4.72 -2.22 -3.19
N ILE A 45 -5.74 -1.36 -3.21
CA ILE A 45 -6.88 -1.52 -4.11
C ILE A 45 -6.47 -1.34 -5.57
N GLN A 46 -5.78 -0.25 -5.90
CA GLN A 46 -5.37 0.05 -7.27
C GLN A 46 -4.48 -1.04 -7.86
N GLN A 47 -3.46 -1.49 -7.11
CA GLN A 47 -2.49 -2.48 -7.61
C GLN A 47 -3.10 -3.89 -7.70
N TYR A 48 -4.12 -4.18 -6.89
CA TYR A 48 -4.92 -5.39 -7.05
C TYR A 48 -5.67 -5.39 -8.38
N TYR A 49 -6.40 -4.31 -8.66
CA TYR A 49 -7.13 -4.16 -9.93
C TYR A 49 -6.21 -4.28 -11.13
N ALA A 50 -5.07 -3.58 -11.12
CA ALA A 50 -4.07 -3.67 -12.18
C ALA A 50 -3.59 -5.12 -12.40
N GLY A 51 -3.43 -5.90 -11.32
CA GLY A 51 -3.00 -7.29 -11.39
C GLY A 51 -4.05 -8.25 -11.95
N ILE A 52 -5.34 -8.06 -11.62
CA ILE A 52 -6.39 -9.01 -12.02
C ILE A 52 -7.00 -8.71 -13.39
N ILE A 53 -6.98 -7.46 -13.87
CA ILE A 53 -7.62 -7.04 -15.13
C ILE A 53 -7.27 -7.96 -16.32
N PRO A 54 -5.99 -8.35 -16.54
CA PRO A 54 -5.63 -9.23 -17.66
C PRO A 54 -6.23 -10.65 -17.56
N SER A 55 -6.63 -11.08 -16.36
CA SER A 55 -7.15 -12.43 -16.10
C SER A 55 -8.68 -12.50 -16.06
N ILE A 56 -9.38 -11.36 -16.19
CA ILE A 56 -10.85 -11.34 -16.19
C ILE A 56 -11.38 -11.89 -17.52
N VAL A 57 -12.16 -12.96 -17.44
CA VAL A 57 -12.79 -13.59 -18.60
C VAL A 57 -14.10 -12.90 -18.95
N GLY A 58 -14.26 -12.53 -20.22
CA GLY A 58 -15.46 -11.89 -20.77
C GLY A 58 -15.31 -10.37 -20.93
N ASN A 59 -15.66 -9.87 -22.12
CA ASN A 59 -15.44 -8.47 -22.49
C ASN A 59 -16.14 -7.49 -21.56
N ASP A 60 -17.41 -7.74 -21.22
CA ASP A 60 -18.20 -6.83 -20.36
C ASP A 60 -17.63 -6.77 -18.93
N LEU A 61 -17.20 -7.91 -18.38
CA LEU A 61 -16.60 -7.98 -17.06
C LEU A 61 -15.21 -7.34 -17.04
N GLN A 62 -14.38 -7.60 -18.05
CA GLN A 62 -13.08 -6.97 -18.18
C GLN A 62 -13.23 -5.45 -18.33
N GLN A 63 -14.20 -4.97 -19.11
CA GLN A 63 -14.51 -3.56 -19.25
C GLN A 63 -14.97 -2.94 -17.92
N LEU A 64 -15.85 -3.62 -17.18
CA LEU A 64 -16.30 -3.17 -15.86
C LEU A 64 -15.13 -3.02 -14.89
N VAL A 65 -14.31 -4.07 -14.74
CA VAL A 65 -13.16 -4.07 -13.82
C VAL A 65 -12.12 -3.03 -14.24
N THR A 66 -11.88 -2.86 -15.54
CA THR A 66 -11.00 -1.80 -16.06
C THR A 66 -11.50 -0.41 -15.66
N ARG A 67 -12.79 -0.12 -15.83
CA ARG A 67 -13.37 1.19 -15.47
C ARG A 67 -13.30 1.46 -13.97
N ILE A 68 -13.50 0.43 -13.14
CA ILE A 68 -13.29 0.55 -11.68
C ILE A 68 -11.81 0.84 -11.40
N GLY A 69 -10.89 0.07 -11.99
CA GLY A 69 -9.44 0.27 -11.84
C GLY A 69 -8.97 1.67 -12.18
N LEU A 70 -9.49 2.27 -13.26
CA LEU A 70 -9.21 3.66 -13.65
C LEU A 70 -9.66 4.66 -12.57
N SER A 71 -10.84 4.48 -12.00
CA SER A 71 -11.34 5.33 -10.90
C SER A 71 -10.46 5.20 -9.65
N GLN A 72 -10.07 3.98 -9.29
CA GLN A 72 -9.17 3.73 -8.16
C GLN A 72 -7.78 4.35 -8.38
N ALA A 73 -7.25 4.31 -9.61
CA ALA A 73 -5.98 4.93 -9.95
C ALA A 73 -6.02 6.46 -9.82
N ALA A 74 -7.10 7.10 -10.29
CA ALA A 74 -7.29 8.54 -10.12
C ALA A 74 -7.33 8.94 -8.63
N GLY A 75 -8.08 8.20 -7.80
CA GLY A 75 -8.13 8.44 -6.36
C GLY A 75 -6.77 8.27 -5.67
N LEU A 76 -5.99 7.27 -6.05
CA LEU A 76 -4.62 7.11 -5.56
C LEU A 76 -3.72 8.28 -5.95
N GLY A 77 -3.82 8.77 -7.19
CA GLY A 77 -3.09 9.94 -7.67
C GLY A 77 -3.38 11.18 -6.83
N VAL A 78 -4.66 11.46 -6.56
CA VAL A 78 -5.07 12.60 -5.70
C VAL A 78 -4.44 12.50 -4.31
N LEU A 79 -4.52 11.34 -3.66
CA LEU A 79 -3.93 11.13 -2.32
C LEU A 79 -2.40 11.31 -2.34
N ARG A 80 -1.74 10.85 -3.40
CA ARG A 80 -0.29 11.01 -3.58
C ARG A 80 0.09 12.47 -3.83
N THR A 81 -0.71 13.23 -4.58
CA THR A 81 -0.52 14.68 -4.76
C THR A 81 -0.66 15.42 -3.44
N LEU A 82 -1.73 15.17 -2.67
CA LEU A 82 -1.95 15.82 -1.37
C LEU A 82 -0.80 15.55 -0.39
N LEU A 83 -0.26 14.32 -0.38
CA LEU A 83 0.89 13.99 0.45
C LEU A 83 2.19 14.61 -0.09
N ASN A 84 2.30 14.76 -1.41
CA ASN A 84 3.46 15.40 -2.05
C ASN A 84 3.57 16.89 -1.68
N ASP A 85 2.45 17.59 -1.56
CA ASP A 85 2.41 19.01 -1.18
C ASP A 85 3.01 19.27 0.21
N VAL A 86 2.98 18.26 1.09
CA VAL A 86 3.52 18.32 2.46
C VAL A 86 4.70 17.36 2.67
N ILE A 87 5.34 16.89 1.59
CA ILE A 87 6.29 15.77 1.67
C ILE A 87 7.50 16.05 2.56
N ASN A 88 7.98 17.30 2.56
CA ASN A 88 9.09 17.76 3.38
C ASN A 88 8.63 18.30 4.75
N SER A 89 7.32 18.41 4.98
CA SER A 89 6.80 18.86 6.27
C SER A 89 6.89 17.75 7.30
N THR A 90 7.20 18.15 8.53
CA THR A 90 7.21 17.24 9.68
C THR A 90 5.79 16.75 9.99
N VAL A 91 5.65 15.44 10.26
CA VAL A 91 4.38 14.86 10.71
C VAL A 91 4.25 15.12 12.21
N GLN A 92 3.63 16.23 12.59
CA GLN A 92 3.47 16.58 14.00
C GLN A 92 2.71 15.49 14.77
N PRO A 93 3.08 15.18 16.02
CA PRO A 93 4.14 15.79 16.84
C PRO A 93 5.53 15.13 16.69
N TYR A 94 5.73 14.27 15.69
CA TYR A 94 6.98 13.54 15.51
C TYR A 94 8.06 14.43 14.89
N THR A 95 9.31 13.95 14.87
CA THR A 95 10.43 14.65 14.23
C THR A 95 10.65 14.24 12.77
N PHE A 96 10.01 13.16 12.32
CA PHE A 96 10.12 12.68 10.94
C PHE A 96 9.18 13.43 9.99
N THR A 97 9.58 13.50 8.74
CA THR A 97 8.85 14.08 7.62
C THR A 97 7.83 13.12 7.02
N ALA A 98 6.89 13.65 6.23
CA ALA A 98 5.99 12.82 5.44
C ALA A 98 6.75 11.94 4.42
N ALA A 99 7.90 12.41 3.91
CA ALA A 99 8.79 11.65 3.04
C ALA A 99 9.32 10.39 3.75
N GLU A 100 9.85 10.57 4.96
CA GLU A 100 10.37 9.47 5.77
C GLU A 100 9.28 8.48 6.13
N LEU A 101 8.10 8.97 6.56
CA LEU A 101 6.95 8.11 6.84
C LEU A 101 6.56 7.28 5.59
N SER A 102 6.48 7.91 4.41
CA SER A 102 6.13 7.25 3.15
C SER A 102 7.17 6.19 2.74
N ASN A 103 8.46 6.50 2.89
CA ASN A 103 9.55 5.57 2.56
C ASN A 103 9.57 4.37 3.52
N ARG A 104 9.55 4.62 4.83
CA ARG A 104 9.58 3.58 5.87
C ARG A 104 8.37 2.64 5.78
N THR A 105 7.18 3.18 5.57
CA THR A 105 5.98 2.34 5.38
C THR A 105 6.06 1.51 4.10
N SER A 106 6.63 2.05 3.02
CA SER A 106 6.87 1.31 1.78
C SER A 106 7.89 0.18 1.96
N GLU A 107 8.95 0.39 2.75
CA GLU A 107 9.92 -0.65 3.13
C GLU A 107 9.24 -1.83 3.85
N VAL A 108 8.32 -1.55 4.78
CA VAL A 108 7.55 -2.60 5.45
C VAL A 108 6.67 -3.36 4.47
N VAL A 109 5.97 -2.65 3.58
CA VAL A 109 5.12 -3.27 2.55
C VAL A 109 5.93 -4.16 1.62
N ASN A 110 7.13 -3.73 1.21
CA ASN A 110 8.05 -4.54 0.41
C ASN A 110 8.46 -5.81 1.15
N ARG A 111 8.88 -5.69 2.41
CA ARG A 111 9.26 -6.84 3.24
C ARG A 111 8.12 -7.83 3.42
N LEU A 112 6.91 -7.35 3.67
CA LEU A 112 5.73 -8.22 3.85
C LEU A 112 5.28 -8.86 2.52
N GLY A 113 5.41 -8.15 1.41
CA GLY A 113 5.06 -8.68 0.10
C GLY A 113 6.00 -9.79 -0.40
N GLY A 114 7.25 -9.77 0.04
CA GLY A 114 8.27 -10.74 -0.35
C GLY A 114 9.13 -10.23 -1.50
N CYS A 115 9.10 -10.91 -2.64
CA CYS A 115 10.05 -10.65 -3.73
C CYS A 115 9.66 -9.45 -4.60
N GLY A 116 10.63 -8.59 -4.91
CA GLY A 116 10.48 -7.45 -5.83
C GLY A 116 9.89 -6.20 -5.17
N VAL A 117 9.77 -5.12 -5.95
CA VAL A 117 9.23 -3.84 -5.48
C VAL A 117 7.70 -3.91 -5.45
N LYS A 118 7.12 -3.70 -4.27
CA LYS A 118 5.66 -3.67 -4.05
C LYS A 118 5.16 -2.28 -3.73
N ALA A 119 5.98 -1.45 -3.13
CA ALA A 119 5.65 -0.09 -2.76
C ALA A 119 6.89 0.78 -2.85
N GLU A 120 6.63 2.03 -3.19
CA GLU A 120 7.63 3.07 -3.24
C GLU A 120 7.04 4.33 -2.59
N GLY A 121 7.96 5.13 -2.06
CA GLY A 121 7.67 6.48 -1.60
C GLY A 121 7.29 7.42 -2.75
N LEU A 122 7.11 8.69 -2.43
CA LEU A 122 6.76 9.72 -3.42
C LEU A 122 7.97 10.25 -4.19
N ILE A 123 9.18 9.95 -3.71
CA ILE A 123 10.44 10.32 -4.34
C ILE A 123 11.26 9.03 -4.47
N VAL A 124 11.74 8.75 -5.67
CA VAL A 124 12.51 7.55 -6.00
C VAL A 124 13.79 7.91 -6.73
N PRO A 125 14.84 7.06 -6.69
CA PRO A 125 15.98 7.18 -7.60
C PRO A 125 15.53 7.24 -9.06
N LEU A 126 16.27 8.00 -9.88
CA LEU A 126 15.92 8.20 -11.30
C LEU A 126 15.76 6.88 -12.06
N GLN A 127 16.52 5.85 -11.69
CA GLN A 127 16.52 4.52 -12.32
C GLN A 127 15.30 3.66 -11.95
N LEU A 128 14.49 4.10 -10.98
CA LEU A 128 13.25 3.44 -10.59
C LEU A 128 12.02 4.22 -11.05
N GLY A 129 12.17 5.52 -11.34
CA GLY A 129 11.06 6.33 -11.79
C GLY A 129 10.60 5.99 -13.21
N ALA A 130 9.40 6.44 -13.53
CA ALA A 130 8.77 6.21 -14.83
C ALA A 130 9.71 6.57 -15.99
N GLU A 131 9.87 5.63 -16.93
CA GLU A 131 10.76 5.71 -18.09
C GLU A 131 12.25 5.93 -17.79
N ASN A 132 12.68 5.85 -16.53
CA ASN A 132 13.97 6.34 -16.04
C ASN A 132 14.17 7.85 -16.23
N ARG A 133 13.07 8.63 -16.22
CA ARG A 133 13.09 10.06 -16.59
C ARG A 133 12.61 11.00 -15.48
N THR A 134 12.15 10.47 -14.36
CA THR A 134 11.63 11.26 -13.25
C THR A 134 12.08 10.68 -11.91
N THR A 135 12.28 11.53 -10.92
CA THR A 135 12.42 11.13 -9.50
C THR A 135 11.11 11.28 -8.73
N SER A 136 10.11 11.93 -9.33
CA SER A 136 8.77 12.06 -8.77
C SER A 136 7.96 10.80 -9.01
N ASN A 137 7.30 10.33 -7.94
CA ASN A 137 6.46 9.14 -7.93
C ASN A 137 5.04 9.46 -7.42
N VAL A 138 4.53 10.64 -7.79
CA VAL A 138 3.15 11.09 -7.49
C VAL A 138 2.14 10.25 -8.24
N VAL A 139 2.36 10.05 -9.55
CA VAL A 139 1.64 9.05 -10.36
C VAL A 139 2.56 7.86 -10.50
N PRO A 140 2.29 6.73 -9.81
CA PRO A 140 3.23 5.63 -9.76
C PRO A 140 3.22 4.80 -11.04
N GLY A 141 4.40 4.59 -11.60
CA GLY A 141 4.65 3.71 -12.74
C GLY A 141 6.07 3.18 -12.71
N ASP A 142 6.26 1.96 -13.19
CA ASP A 142 7.58 1.34 -13.34
C ASP A 142 8.39 2.00 -14.46
N VAL A 143 9.57 1.45 -14.75
CA VAL A 143 10.46 1.96 -15.82
C VAL A 143 9.83 1.92 -17.22
N ASN A 144 8.68 1.27 -17.41
CA ASN A 144 7.90 1.25 -18.64
C ASN A 144 6.61 2.10 -18.55
N SER A 145 6.48 2.93 -17.51
CA SER A 145 5.27 3.68 -17.19
C SER A 145 4.04 2.79 -16.93
N LEU A 146 4.26 1.52 -16.55
CA LEU A 146 3.18 0.58 -16.22
C LEU A 146 2.84 0.66 -14.74
N ALA A 147 1.55 0.53 -14.43
CA ALA A 147 1.10 0.49 -13.06
C ALA A 147 1.67 -0.75 -12.34
N PHE A 148 2.15 -0.55 -11.11
CA PHE A 148 2.55 -1.67 -10.26
C PHE A 148 1.36 -2.61 -10.02
N VAL A 149 1.64 -3.91 -9.99
CA VAL A 149 0.65 -4.97 -9.77
C VAL A 149 0.97 -5.72 -8.49
N ARG A 150 -0.06 -6.23 -7.83
CA ARG A 150 0.07 -7.19 -6.73
C ARG A 150 -0.88 -8.35 -6.92
N SER A 151 -0.39 -9.55 -6.64
CA SER A 151 -1.21 -10.74 -6.49
C SER A 151 -2.02 -10.69 -5.20
N GLU A 152 -3.08 -11.50 -5.16
CA GLU A 152 -3.90 -11.74 -3.97
C GLU A 152 -3.04 -12.16 -2.78
N ARG A 153 -2.05 -13.03 -3.01
CA ARG A 153 -1.17 -13.56 -1.98
C ARG A 153 -0.32 -12.44 -1.36
N GLU A 154 0.26 -11.59 -2.19
CA GLU A 154 1.05 -10.44 -1.72
C GLU A 154 0.21 -9.48 -0.90
N ILE A 155 -1.02 -9.17 -1.35
CA ILE A 155 -1.94 -8.32 -0.59
C ILE A 155 -2.27 -8.95 0.76
N LEU A 156 -2.61 -10.24 0.81
CA LEU A 156 -2.93 -10.93 2.05
C LEU A 156 -1.76 -10.91 3.05
N ARG A 157 -0.53 -11.16 2.58
CA ARG A 157 0.69 -11.05 3.42
C ARG A 157 0.83 -9.65 4.04
N MET A 158 0.52 -8.61 3.29
CA MET A 158 0.62 -7.22 3.72
C MET A 158 -0.50 -6.84 4.70
N VAL A 159 -1.76 -7.11 4.36
CA VAL A 159 -2.91 -6.69 5.19
C VAL A 159 -3.02 -7.49 6.49
N PHE A 160 -2.50 -8.73 6.52
CA PHE A 160 -2.34 -9.48 7.75
C PHE A 160 -1.12 -9.07 8.57
N GLY A 161 -0.16 -8.34 7.98
CA GLY A 161 1.03 -7.87 8.67
C GLY A 161 2.02 -8.98 9.09
N THR A 162 1.77 -10.24 8.70
CA THR A 162 2.56 -11.42 9.10
C THR A 162 3.61 -11.81 8.06
N GLY A 163 3.52 -11.27 6.83
CA GLY A 163 4.32 -11.76 5.71
C GLY A 163 3.85 -13.13 5.19
N ASN A 164 2.77 -13.69 5.76
CA ASN A 164 2.20 -14.97 5.36
C ASN A 164 0.70 -14.84 5.04
N ALA A 165 0.32 -15.13 3.80
CA ALA A 165 -1.05 -15.02 3.31
C ALA A 165 -2.04 -15.99 3.96
N THR A 166 -1.56 -17.00 4.70
CA THR A 166 -2.42 -17.98 5.38
C THR A 166 -2.58 -17.68 6.87
N MET A 167 -1.81 -16.73 7.42
CA MET A 167 -1.83 -16.36 8.84
C MET A 167 -2.50 -14.99 9.00
N PRO A 168 -3.78 -14.95 9.41
CA PRO A 168 -4.48 -13.69 9.65
C PRO A 168 -3.87 -12.92 10.84
N GLY A 169 -4.10 -11.61 10.86
CA GLY A 169 -3.43 -10.68 11.75
C GLY A 169 -3.63 -9.23 11.31
N GLY A 170 -2.84 -8.30 11.86
CA GLY A 170 -2.81 -6.90 11.42
C GLY A 170 -4.20 -6.28 11.33
N LEU A 171 -4.56 -5.80 10.13
CA LEU A 171 -5.83 -5.14 9.86
C LEU A 171 -7.01 -6.12 9.76
N TYR A 172 -6.74 -7.41 9.62
CA TYR A 172 -7.74 -8.47 9.47
C TYR A 172 -7.40 -9.63 10.40
N ARG A 173 -7.52 -9.37 11.70
CA ARG A 173 -7.16 -10.31 12.78
C ARG A 173 -7.86 -11.67 12.64
N ASP A 174 -9.12 -11.65 12.21
CA ASP A 174 -9.95 -12.86 12.04
C ASP A 174 -9.88 -13.43 10.62
N GLY A 175 -9.06 -12.86 9.74
CA GLY A 175 -8.96 -13.25 8.34
C GLY A 175 -10.10 -12.72 7.48
N PHE A 176 -10.24 -13.33 6.29
CA PHE A 176 -11.28 -12.99 5.32
C PHE A 176 -12.33 -14.09 5.28
N ILE A 177 -13.55 -13.73 4.87
CA ILE A 177 -14.60 -14.70 4.60
C ILE A 177 -14.74 -14.80 3.08
N GLY A 178 -14.67 -16.00 2.53
CA GLY A 178 -14.90 -16.22 1.10
C GLY A 178 -14.16 -17.42 0.51
N LEU A 179 -14.61 -17.86 -0.66
CA LEU A 179 -14.02 -18.99 -1.38
C LEU A 179 -12.57 -18.74 -1.79
N LEU A 180 -12.26 -17.54 -2.28
CA LEU A 180 -10.91 -17.17 -2.72
C LEU A 180 -9.90 -17.29 -1.58
N TYR A 181 -10.18 -16.69 -0.43
CA TYR A 181 -9.31 -16.78 0.73
C TYR A 181 -9.14 -18.21 1.23
N ARG A 182 -10.24 -19.00 1.30
CA ARG A 182 -10.15 -20.42 1.66
C ARG A 182 -9.22 -21.18 0.71
N ARG A 183 -9.36 -20.99 -0.60
CA ARG A 183 -8.46 -21.61 -1.59
C ARG A 183 -7.00 -21.22 -1.36
N ILE A 184 -6.70 -19.94 -1.14
CA ILE A 184 -5.33 -19.48 -0.88
C ILE A 184 -4.76 -20.12 0.39
N ARG A 185 -5.56 -20.19 1.46
CA ARG A 185 -5.18 -20.84 2.72
C ARG A 185 -4.91 -22.33 2.53
N ASP A 186 -5.78 -23.01 1.79
CA ASP A 186 -5.73 -24.47 1.63
C ASP A 186 -4.67 -24.91 0.62
N LEU A 187 -4.20 -24.01 -0.26
CA LEU A 187 -3.25 -24.35 -1.31
C LEU A 187 -1.85 -24.76 -0.81
N GLN A 188 -1.46 -24.54 0.46
CA GLN A 188 -0.15 -24.91 1.03
C GLN A 188 1.06 -24.69 0.11
N LEU A 189 0.99 -23.73 -0.82
CA LEU A 189 2.11 -23.43 -1.71
C LEU A 189 3.08 -22.58 -0.91
N SER A 190 4.19 -23.19 -0.47
CA SER A 190 5.35 -22.53 0.14
C SER A 190 5.73 -21.29 -0.65
#